data_AF-A0A7J4V178-F1
#
_entry.id   AF-A0A7J4V178-F1
#
_cell.length_a   1.000
_cell.length_b   1.000
_cell.length_c   1.000
_cell.angle_alpha   90.00
_cell.angle_beta   90.00
_cell.angle_gamma   90.00
#
_symmetry.space_group_name_H-M   'P 1'
#
loop_
_entity.id
_entity.type
_entity.pdbx_description
1 polymer ?
#
loop_
_entity_poly.entity_id
_entity_poly.type
_entity_poly.pdbx_seq_one_letter_code
_entity_poly.pdbx_strand_id
1 'polypeptide(L)' 'MTLTSRAELTIRTRNAGAVLGALSPEMSERVPRTTVEVVAGEGEVTIKVEAEDLASMRAALNSYIRWADVAEETAEEAKR' A
#
# COMPACT_ATOMS: atom_id res chain seq x y z
N MET A 1 6.03 -21.97 15.92
CA MET A 1 6.54 -20.82 15.16
C MET A 1 5.49 -20.52 14.11
N THR A 2 4.74 -19.42 14.23
CA THR A 2 3.90 -18.93 13.14
C THR A 2 4.84 -18.45 12.04
N LEU A 3 4.67 -18.96 10.82
CA LEU A 3 5.44 -18.51 9.67
C LEU A 3 4.84 -17.18 9.21
N THR A 4 5.54 -16.07 9.47
CA THR A 4 5.15 -14.76 8.94
C THR A 4 5.45 -14.72 7.45
N SER A 5 4.43 -14.43 6.65
CA SER A 5 4.57 -14.20 5.20
C SER A 5 4.87 -12.72 4.97
N ARG A 6 5.81 -12.43 4.07
CA ARG A 6 6.20 -11.06 3.70
C ARG A 6 6.07 -10.86 2.20
N ALA A 7 5.57 -9.69 1.82
CA ALA A 7 5.51 -9.24 0.43
C ALA A 7 5.95 -7.77 0.33
N GLU A 8 6.51 -7.42 -0.82
CA GLU A 8 6.93 -6.06 -1.16
C GLU A 8 6.50 -5.76 -2.59
N LEU A 9 5.85 -4.61 -2.78
CA LEU A 9 5.37 -4.14 -4.08
C LEU A 9 5.83 -2.71 -4.29
N THR A 10 6.49 -2.44 -5.41
CA THR A 10 6.88 -1.10 -5.83
C THR A 10 6.05 -0.67 -7.03
N ILE A 11 5.41 0.48 -6.92
CA ILE A 11 4.60 1.12 -7.96
C ILE A 11 5.35 2.36 -8.43
N ARG A 12 5.66 2.42 -9.73
CA ARG A 12 6.25 3.62 -10.34
C ARG A 12 5.16 4.64 -10.65
N THR A 13 5.31 5.86 -10.17
CA THR A 13 4.31 6.92 -10.31
C THR A 13 4.94 8.31 -10.19
N ARG A 14 4.44 9.27 -10.98
CA ARG A 14 4.78 10.69 -10.83
C ARG A 14 4.01 11.40 -9.71
N ASN A 15 3.11 10.68 -9.05
CA ASN A 15 2.19 11.15 -8.00
C ASN A 15 2.52 10.52 -6.64
N ALA A 16 3.75 10.08 -6.41
CA ALA A 16 4.15 9.34 -5.22
C ALA A 16 3.71 10.00 -3.89
N GLY A 17 3.83 11.32 -3.77
CA GLY A 17 3.37 12.05 -2.58
C GLY A 17 1.84 12.03 -2.40
N ALA A 18 1.07 12.12 -3.48
CA ALA A 18 -0.38 12.06 -3.43
C ALA A 18 -0.87 10.65 -3.06
N VAL A 19 -0.26 9.61 -3.67
CA VAL A 19 -0.57 8.21 -3.35
C VAL A 19 -0.25 7.89 -1.89
N LEU A 20 0.93 8.29 -1.39
CA LEU A 20 1.27 8.10 0.03
C LEU A 20 0.29 8.84 0.96
N GLY A 21 -0.05 10.09 0.62
CA GLY A 21 -1.01 10.87 1.41
C GLY A 21 -2.38 10.21 1.50
N ALA A 22 -2.87 9.65 0.39
CA ALA A 22 -4.15 8.94 0.33
C ALA A 22 -4.14 7.62 1.13
N LEU A 23 -3.01 6.90 1.15
CA LEU A 23 -2.87 5.63 1.87
C LEU A 23 -2.56 5.80 3.37
N SER A 24 -2.10 6.99 3.80
CA SER A 24 -1.67 7.25 5.17
C SER A 24 -2.72 7.00 6.26
N PRO A 25 -4.00 7.35 6.07
CA PRO A 25 -5.05 7.04 7.06
C PRO A 25 -5.20 5.54 7.31
N GLU A 26 -5.07 4.72 6.27
CA GLU A 26 -5.28 3.27 6.30
C GLU A 26 -4.17 2.52 7.05
N MET A 27 -2.97 3.13 7.15
CA MET A 27 -1.85 2.58 7.94
C MET A 27 -2.07 2.74 9.46
N SER A 28 -2.92 3.69 9.85
CA SER A 28 -3.23 3.94 11.26
C SER A 28 -4.26 2.97 11.82
N GLU A 29 -5.00 2.28 10.94
CA GLU A 29 -5.98 1.28 11.35
C GLU A 29 -5.28 -0.04 11.70
N ARG A 30 -5.52 -0.52 12.92
CA ARG A 30 -4.86 -1.73 13.44
C ARG A 30 -5.54 -2.97 12.88
N VAL A 31 -5.05 -3.49 11.76
CA VAL A 31 -5.51 -4.76 11.20
C VAL A 31 -4.92 -5.93 12.01
N PRO A 32 -5.74 -6.80 12.62
CA PRO A 32 -5.22 -7.96 13.33
C PRO A 32 -4.34 -8.82 12.43
N ARG A 33 -3.16 -9.23 12.92
CA ARG A 33 -2.27 -10.20 12.26
C ARG A 33 -1.63 -9.71 10.96
N THR A 34 -1.70 -8.40 10.67
CA THR A 34 -1.10 -7.77 9.48
C THR A 34 -0.43 -6.45 9.86
N THR A 35 0.77 -6.21 9.34
CA THR A 35 1.46 -4.92 9.39
C THR A 35 1.69 -4.45 7.96
N VAL A 36 1.37 -3.19 7.67
CA VAL A 36 1.62 -2.57 6.38
C VAL A 36 2.43 -1.30 6.58
N GLU A 37 3.49 -1.15 5.79
CA GLU A 37 4.31 0.05 5.71
C GLU A 37 4.26 0.57 4.27
N VAL A 38 4.01 1.86 4.08
CA VAL A 38 4.07 2.52 2.78
C VAL A 38 5.10 3.63 2.82
N VAL A 39 6.02 3.63 1.84
CA VAL A 39 7.08 4.61 1.71
C VAL A 39 7.04 5.20 0.30
N ALA A 40 7.06 6.52 0.19
CA ALA A 40 7.26 7.20 -1.10
C ALA A 40 8.72 7.57 -1.31
N GLY A 41 9.21 7.34 -2.53
CA GLY A 41 10.48 7.81 -3.03
C GLY A 41 10.29 8.74 -4.25
N GLU A 42 11.40 9.11 -4.87
CA GLU A 42 11.34 9.89 -6.11
C GLU A 42 10.82 9.01 -7.26
N GLY A 43 9.59 9.26 -7.70
CA GLY A 43 8.98 8.55 -8.82
C GLY A 43 8.40 7.17 -8.49
N GLU A 44 8.31 6.80 -7.21
CA GLU A 44 7.78 5.50 -6.80
C GLU A 44 7.17 5.49 -5.40
N VAL A 45 6.31 4.50 -5.15
CA VAL A 45 5.76 4.15 -3.84
C VAL A 45 6.00 2.66 -3.60
N THR A 46 6.54 2.31 -2.44
CA THR A 46 6.76 0.92 -2.03
C THR A 46 5.85 0.57 -0.87
N ILE A 47 5.13 -0.55 -1.00
CA ILE A 47 4.21 -1.11 -0.02
C ILE A 47 4.81 -2.42 0.49
N LYS A 48 5.05 -2.50 1.80
CA LYS A 48 5.55 -3.70 2.48
C LYS A 48 4.46 -4.26 3.35
N VAL A 49 4.19 -5.55 3.22
CA VAL A 49 3.16 -6.25 3.99
C VAL A 49 3.79 -7.43 4.71
N GLU A 50 3.56 -7.51 6.01
CA GLU A 50 3.87 -8.69 6.83
C GLU A 50 2.56 -9.22 7.43
N ALA A 51 2.31 -10.52 7.31
CA ALA A 51 1.10 -11.13 7.84
C ALA A 51 1.34 -12.55 8.37
N GLU A 52 0.51 -13.00 9.31
CA GLU A 52 0.63 -14.34 9.91
C GLU A 52 0.22 -15.48 8.96
N ASP A 53 -0.55 -15.20 7.91
CA ASP A 53 -0.99 -16.18 6.93
C ASP A 53 -1.16 -15.56 5.52
N LEU A 54 -1.16 -16.42 4.49
CA LEU A 54 -1.28 -16.01 3.09
C LEU A 54 -2.64 -15.36 2.77
N ALA A 55 -3.71 -15.72 3.48
CA ALA A 55 -5.03 -15.16 3.24
C ALA A 55 -5.09 -13.69 3.67
N SER A 56 -4.50 -13.37 4.82
CA SER A 56 -4.35 -12.03 5.38
C SER A 56 -3.42 -11.19 4.52
N MET A 57 -2.29 -11.76 4.06
CA MET A 57 -1.39 -11.09 3.11
C MET A 57 -2.10 -10.75 1.79
N ARG A 58 -2.85 -11.70 1.22
CA ARG A 58 -3.63 -11.49 -0.01
C ARG A 58 -4.70 -10.41 0.18
N ALA A 59 -5.38 -10.39 1.33
CA ALA A 59 -6.38 -9.38 1.63
C ALA A 59 -5.74 -7.98 1.70
N ALA A 60 -4.63 -7.84 2.44
CA ALA A 60 -3.92 -6.58 2.57
C ALA A 60 -3.38 -6.06 1.23
N LEU A 61 -2.71 -6.92 0.45
CA LEU A 61 -2.21 -6.55 -0.88
C LEU A 61 -3.35 -6.09 -1.79
N ASN A 62 -4.46 -6.83 -1.84
CA ASN A 62 -5.58 -6.48 -2.71
C ASN A 62 -6.21 -5.12 -2.33
N SER A 63 -6.32 -4.81 -1.04
CA SER A 63 -6.82 -3.51 -0.59
C SER A 63 -5.87 -2.38 -0.98
N TYR A 64 -4.59 -2.51 -0.63
CA TYR A 64 -3.59 -1.46 -0.86
C TYR A 64 -3.30 -1.22 -2.34
N ILE A 65 -3.27 -2.27 -3.17
CA ILE A 65 -3.14 -2.13 -4.63
C ILE A 65 -4.31 -1.32 -5.20
N ARG A 66 -5.54 -1.68 -4.83
CA ARG A 66 -6.74 -0.99 -5.33
C ARG A 66 -6.78 0.47 -4.88
N TRP A 67 -6.42 0.75 -3.63
CA TRP A 67 -6.39 2.13 -3.15
C TRP A 67 -5.29 2.96 -3.80
N ALA A 68 -4.11 2.37 -4.03
CA ALA A 68 -3.02 3.04 -4.75
C ALA A 68 -3.44 3.39 -6.18
N ASP A 69 -4.13 2.47 -6.87
CA ASP A 69 -4.66 2.67 -8.22
C ASP A 69 -5.67 3.82 -8.27
N VAL A 70 -6.65 3.84 -7.36
CA VAL A 70 -7.64 4.92 -7.27
C VAL A 70 -6.98 6.26 -6.92
N ALA A 71 -5.99 6.27 -6.03
CA ALA A 71 -5.26 7.48 -5.66
C ALA A 71 -4.45 8.03 -6.84
N GLU A 72 -3.83 7.15 -7.63
CA GLU A 72 -3.10 7.50 -8.85
C GLU A 72 -4.03 8.14 -9.88
N GLU A 73 -5.14 7.47 -10.22
CA GLU A 73 -6.12 7.98 -11.19
C GLU A 73 -6.70 9.33 -10.74
N THR A 74 -7.04 9.46 -9.46
CA THR A 74 -7.57 10.72 -8.91
C THR A 74 -6.55 11.85 -8.99
N ALA A 75 -5.28 11.57 -8.69
CA ALA A 75 -4.20 12.57 -8.78
C ALA A 75 -3.92 12.99 -10.23
N GLU A 76 -4.08 12.07 -11.19
CA GLU A 76 -3.98 12.35 -12.62
C GLU A 76 -5.13 13.24 -13.11
N GLU A 77 -6.37 12.93 -12.74
CA GLU A 77 -7.53 13.73 -13.14
C GLU A 77 -7.52 15.13 -12.51
N ALA A 78 -7.07 15.27 -11.26
CA ALA A 78 -7.00 16.56 -10.58
C ALA A 78 -5.96 17.54 -11.19
N LYS A 79 -5.05 17.04 -12.04
CA LYS A 79 -4.05 17.85 -12.74
C LYS A 79 -4.49 18.27 -14.15
N ARG A 80 -5.64 17.80 -14.62
CA ARG A 80 -6.24 18.18 -15.90
C ARG A 80 -7.06 19.46 -15.77
#